data_AF-A0A535G5F8-F1
#
_entry.id   AF-A0A535G5F8-F1
#
_cell.length_a   1.000
_cell.length_b   1.000
_cell.length_c   1.000
_cell.angle_alpha   90.00
_cell.angle_beta   90.00
_cell.angle_gamma   90.00
#
_symmetry.space_group_name_H-M   'P 1'
#
loop_
_entity.id
_entity.type
_entity.pdbx_description
1 polymer ?
#
loop_
_entity_poly.entity_id
_entity_poly.type
_entity_poly.pdbx_seq_one_letter_code
_entity_poly.pdbx_strand_id
1 'polypeptide(L)'
;MRLIVGFLLLVFGLQWFRKGITRVAARGLAGMAGEDPHDAAEQWTGPGMDWTAWVLAFKGVVLEGLEVAFIVVSFGAGANNYGVAIIGGAAAIVIFLGIGFIVHRSVRRIPRSFLQLIVGTLLTSFGTFWSVEGLGVNWPASDGTIVALLILNVATALTFITVLRRRAPQIRAAA
;
A
#
# COMPACT_ATOMS: atom_id res chain seq x y z
N MET A 1 -17.37 13.19 -4.83
CA MET A 1 -16.06 12.59 -5.11
C MET A 1 -15.37 12.03 -3.86
N ARG A 2 -15.24 12.80 -2.78
CA ARG A 2 -14.65 12.34 -1.50
C ARG A 2 -15.25 11.04 -0.97
N LEU A 3 -16.58 10.89 -0.99
CA LEU A 3 -17.25 9.68 -0.52
C LEU A 3 -16.84 8.41 -1.29
N ILE A 4 -16.81 8.48 -2.62
CA ILE A 4 -16.47 7.33 -3.47
C ILE A 4 -15.01 6.93 -3.27
N VAL A 5 -14.10 7.91 -3.29
CA VAL A 5 -12.67 7.69 -3.07
C VAL A 5 -12.43 7.17 -1.66
N GLY A 6 -13.03 7.79 -0.64
CA GLY A 6 -12.95 7.36 0.75
C GLY A 6 -13.45 5.94 0.95
N PHE A 7 -14.58 5.58 0.35
CA PHE A 7 -15.14 4.24 0.42
C PHE A 7 -14.22 3.20 -0.20
N LEU A 8 -13.69 3.47 -1.42
CA LEU A 8 -12.76 2.57 -2.09
C LEU A 8 -11.48 2.37 -1.26
N LEU A 9 -10.88 3.46 -0.76
CA LEU A 9 -9.71 3.40 0.13
C LEU A 9 -10.01 2.60 1.40
N LEU A 10 -11.20 2.77 1.96
CA LEU A 10 -11.60 2.06 3.16
C LEU A 10 -11.75 0.56 2.92
N VAL A 11 -12.41 0.15 1.84
CA VAL A 11 -12.60 -1.27 1.50
C VAL A 11 -11.26 -1.95 1.24
N PHE A 12 -10.42 -1.37 0.38
CA PHE A 12 -9.09 -1.93 0.10
C PHE A 12 -8.17 -1.87 1.34
N GLY A 13 -8.22 -0.75 2.06
CA GLY A 13 -7.47 -0.53 3.29
C GLY A 13 -7.79 -1.58 4.34
N LEU A 14 -9.07 -1.89 4.57
CA LEU A 14 -9.49 -2.86 5.57
C LEU A 14 -9.06 -4.29 5.21
N GLN A 15 -9.08 -4.66 3.92
CA GLN A 15 -8.56 -5.95 3.47
C GLN A 15 -7.06 -6.10 3.73
N TRP A 16 -6.29 -5.05 3.41
CA TRP A 16 -4.85 -5.01 3.64
C TRP A 16 -4.50 -4.93 5.12
N PHE A 17 -5.23 -4.13 5.91
CA PHE A 17 -5.06 -3.99 7.34
C PHE A 17 -5.27 -5.33 8.05
N ARG A 18 -6.34 -6.06 7.70
CA ARG A 18 -6.58 -7.42 8.20
C ARG A 18 -5.44 -8.37 7.84
N LYS A 19 -5.00 -8.40 6.57
CA LYS A 19 -3.90 -9.26 6.11
C LYS A 19 -2.57 -8.91 6.79
N GLY A 20 -2.31 -7.62 7.03
CA GLY A 20 -1.14 -7.12 7.74
C GLY A 20 -1.12 -7.54 9.22
N ILE A 21 -2.24 -7.34 9.94
CA ILE A 21 -2.38 -7.74 11.35
C ILE A 21 -2.13 -9.23 11.52
N THR A 22 -2.80 -10.08 10.73
CA THR A 22 -2.67 -11.54 10.88
C THR A 22 -1.25 -12.01 10.58
N ARG A 23 -0.61 -11.46 9.54
CA ARG A 23 0.78 -11.80 9.18
C ARG A 23 1.80 -11.34 10.21
N VAL A 24 1.67 -10.11 10.72
CA VAL A 24 2.57 -9.59 11.77
C VAL A 24 2.35 -10.31 13.11
N ALA A 25 1.11 -10.70 13.42
CA ALA A 25 0.82 -11.53 14.59
C ALA A 25 1.51 -12.88 14.51
N ALA A 26 1.44 -13.56 13.36
CA ALA A 26 2.03 -14.88 13.16
C ALA A 26 3.57 -14.86 13.09
N ARG A 27 4.18 -13.90 12.38
CA ARG A 27 5.61 -13.94 12.00
C ARG A 27 6.49 -12.83 12.58
N GLY A 28 5.90 -11.87 13.29
CA GLY A 28 6.62 -10.66 13.66
C GLY A 28 6.70 -9.64 12.54
N LEU A 29 7.27 -8.47 12.87
CA LEU A 29 7.46 -7.35 11.94
C LEU A 29 8.51 -7.68 10.85
N ALA A 30 9.48 -8.55 11.16
CA ALA A 30 10.59 -8.89 10.27
C ALA A 30 10.26 -9.98 9.23
N GLY A 31 9.13 -10.68 9.35
CA GLY A 31 8.71 -11.71 8.38
C GLY A 31 9.62 -12.96 8.27
N MET A 32 10.69 -13.07 9.06
CA MET A 32 11.72 -14.13 8.92
C MET A 32 11.42 -15.46 9.62
N ALA A 33 10.22 -15.66 10.16
CA ALA A 33 9.85 -16.94 10.79
C ALA A 33 8.80 -17.67 9.94
N GLY A 34 9.30 -18.53 9.03
CA GLY A 34 8.53 -19.61 8.41
C GLY A 34 7.89 -19.28 7.07
N GLU A 35 8.30 -20.02 6.04
CA GLU A 35 7.64 -20.15 4.73
C GLU A 35 6.12 -20.26 4.92
N ASP A 36 5.34 -19.40 4.27
CA ASP A 36 3.88 -19.45 4.33
C ASP A 36 3.37 -20.57 3.43
N PRO A 37 2.57 -21.54 3.91
CA PRO A 37 1.84 -22.44 3.04
C PRO A 37 0.97 -21.68 2.01
N HIS A 38 0.54 -20.46 2.32
CA HIS A 38 -0.21 -19.60 1.40
C HIS A 38 0.65 -18.73 0.47
N ASP A 39 1.90 -18.37 0.82
CA ASP A 39 2.82 -17.72 -0.13
C ASP A 39 3.35 -18.79 -1.09
N ALA A 40 3.56 -20.04 -0.64
CA ALA A 40 3.82 -21.18 -1.53
C ALA A 40 2.67 -21.47 -2.51
N ALA A 41 1.43 -21.13 -2.13
CA ALA A 41 0.26 -21.21 -3.01
C ALA A 41 0.10 -19.97 -3.94
N GLU A 42 0.62 -18.79 -3.55
CA GLU A 42 0.67 -17.58 -4.38
C GLU A 42 1.91 -17.56 -5.31
N GLN A 43 2.94 -18.35 -5.03
CA GLN A 43 4.15 -18.45 -5.85
C GLN A 43 3.88 -19.33 -7.07
N TRP A 44 4.08 -18.80 -8.28
CA TRP A 44 4.01 -19.58 -9.50
C TRP A 44 5.05 -20.71 -9.48
N THR A 45 4.58 -21.96 -9.41
CA THR A 45 5.42 -23.17 -9.44
C THR A 45 5.45 -23.86 -10.81
N GLY A 46 4.80 -23.27 -11.82
CA GLY A 46 4.74 -23.83 -13.17
C GLY A 46 6.04 -23.62 -13.95
N PRO A 47 6.37 -24.47 -14.94
CA PRO A 47 7.50 -24.22 -15.83
C PRO A 47 7.23 -22.97 -16.68
N GLY A 48 8.21 -22.05 -16.74
CA GLY A 48 8.17 -20.85 -17.59
C GLY A 48 7.71 -19.57 -16.89
N MET A 49 7.38 -18.56 -17.70
CA MET A 49 7.00 -17.22 -17.25
C MET A 49 5.58 -17.20 -16.67
N ASP A 50 5.41 -16.58 -15.50
CA ASP A 50 4.10 -16.25 -14.95
C ASP A 50 3.47 -15.12 -15.77
N TRP A 51 2.67 -15.50 -16.77
CA TRP A 51 1.96 -14.57 -17.64
C TRP A 51 0.96 -13.71 -16.87
N THR A 52 0.36 -14.21 -15.79
CA THR A 52 -0.58 -13.43 -14.98
C THR A 52 0.15 -12.30 -14.25
N ALA A 53 1.27 -12.61 -13.60
CA ALA A 53 2.11 -11.61 -12.97
C ALA A 53 2.67 -10.59 -13.99
N TRP A 54 3.08 -11.06 -15.18
CA TRP A 54 3.57 -10.17 -16.23
C TRP A 54 2.49 -9.19 -16.70
N VAL A 55 1.29 -9.66 -17.04
CA VAL A 55 0.18 -8.80 -17.48
C VAL A 55 -0.23 -7.83 -16.36
N LEU A 56 -0.26 -8.28 -15.11
CA LEU A 56 -0.62 -7.44 -13.97
C LEU A 56 0.41 -6.32 -13.76
N ALA A 57 1.70 -6.66 -13.78
CA ALA A 57 2.78 -5.69 -13.67
C ALA A 57 2.80 -4.72 -14.85
N PHE A 58 2.62 -5.21 -16.07
CA PHE A 58 2.57 -4.38 -17.27
C PHE A 58 1.42 -3.37 -17.23
N LYS A 59 0.19 -3.84 -16.91
CA LYS A 59 -0.98 -2.94 -16.78
C LYS A 59 -0.76 -1.89 -15.71
N GLY A 60 -0.21 -2.28 -14.56
CA GLY A 60 0.15 -1.34 -13.49
C GLY A 60 1.12 -0.28 -13.98
N VAL A 61 2.27 -0.69 -14.51
CA VAL A 61 3.33 0.24 -14.97
C VAL A 61 2.84 1.16 -16.09
N VAL A 62 2.06 0.65 -17.04
CA VAL A 62 1.50 1.46 -18.13
C VAL A 62 0.52 2.51 -17.62
N LEU A 63 -0.36 2.15 -16.67
CA LEU A 63 -1.32 3.09 -16.10
C LEU A 63 -0.63 4.21 -15.31
N GLU A 64 0.34 3.86 -14.47
CA GLU A 64 1.13 4.83 -13.71
C GLU A 64 1.97 5.73 -14.65
N GLY A 65 2.58 5.15 -15.68
CA GLY A 65 3.35 5.91 -16.68
C GLY A 65 2.48 6.87 -17.50
N LEU A 66 1.25 6.45 -17.84
CA LEU A 66 0.28 7.29 -18.53
C LEU A 66 -0.17 8.47 -17.68
N GLU A 67 -0.38 8.27 -16.38
CA GLU A 67 -0.72 9.35 -15.44
C GLU A 67 0.40 10.40 -15.38
N VAL A 68 1.66 9.96 -15.30
CA VAL A 68 2.81 10.87 -15.35
C VAL A 68 2.85 11.63 -16.69
N ALA A 69 2.59 10.96 -17.82
CA ALA A 69 2.52 11.63 -19.12
C ALA A 69 1.42 12.70 -19.16
N PHE A 70 0.24 12.42 -18.61
CA PHE A 70 -0.84 13.41 -18.50
C PHE A 70 -0.43 14.61 -17.65
N ILE A 71 0.27 14.39 -16.54
CA ILE A 71 0.79 15.47 -15.69
C ILE A 71 1.76 16.35 -16.49
N VAL A 72 2.75 15.76 -17.15
CA VAL A 72 3.77 16.50 -17.93
C VAL A 72 3.13 17.30 -19.06
N VAL A 73 2.23 16.68 -19.84
CA VAL A 73 1.53 17.35 -20.94
C VAL A 73 0.64 18.47 -20.41
N SER A 74 -0.09 18.26 -19.32
CA SER A 74 -0.95 19.27 -18.71
C SER A 74 -0.15 20.49 -18.24
N PHE A 75 1.01 20.28 -17.61
CA PHE A 75 1.89 21.38 -17.24
C PHE A 75 2.49 22.09 -18.46
N GLY A 76 2.90 21.35 -19.48
CA GLY A 76 3.42 21.95 -20.73
C GLY A 76 2.39 22.80 -21.46
N ALA A 77 1.16 22.31 -21.57
CA ALA A 77 0.03 23.03 -22.16
C ALA A 77 -0.37 24.24 -21.30
N GLY A 78 -0.47 24.07 -19.97
CA GLY A 78 -0.84 25.14 -19.05
C GLY A 78 0.18 26.28 -19.00
N ALA A 79 1.47 25.97 -19.16
CA ALA A 79 2.54 26.98 -19.25
C ALA A 79 2.76 27.49 -20.68
N ASN A 80 2.04 26.97 -21.67
CA ASN A 80 2.24 27.20 -23.11
C ASN A 80 3.71 27.04 -23.56
N ASN A 81 4.45 26.15 -22.90
CA ASN A 81 5.87 25.93 -23.10
C ASN A 81 6.21 24.44 -22.98
N TYR A 82 6.04 23.74 -24.09
CA TYR A 82 6.32 22.30 -24.18
C TYR A 82 7.80 21.96 -24.01
N GLY A 83 8.71 22.88 -24.36
CA GLY A 83 10.15 22.66 -24.23
C GLY A 83 10.56 22.39 -22.79
N VAL A 84 10.07 23.21 -21.85
CA VAL A 84 10.35 23.04 -20.41
C VAL A 84 9.70 21.75 -19.88
N ALA A 85 8.49 21.43 -20.31
CA ALA A 85 7.81 20.20 -19.89
C ALA A 85 8.52 18.93 -20.37
N ILE A 86 9.01 18.91 -21.62
CA ILE A 86 9.76 17.77 -22.17
C ILE A 86 11.08 17.59 -21.40
N ILE A 87 11.81 18.67 -21.14
CA ILE A 87 13.06 18.61 -20.36
C ILE A 87 12.78 18.10 -18.95
N GLY A 88 11.73 18.63 -18.29
CA GLY A 88 11.32 18.19 -16.96
C GLY A 88 10.92 16.72 -16.92
N GLY A 89 10.13 16.25 -17.89
CA GLY A 89 9.73 14.86 -18.02
C GLY A 89 10.91 13.91 -18.26
N ALA A 90 11.81 14.28 -19.18
CA ALA A 90 13.03 13.50 -19.45
C ALA A 90 13.95 13.44 -18.22
N ALA A 91 14.13 14.57 -17.53
CA ALA A 91 14.89 14.63 -16.29
C ALA A 91 14.27 13.75 -15.20
N ALA A 92 12.94 13.78 -15.04
CA ALA A 92 12.23 12.92 -14.10
C ALA A 92 12.49 11.44 -14.41
N ILE A 93 12.39 11.00 -15.66
CA ILE A 93 12.67 9.61 -16.05
C ILE A 93 14.09 9.21 -15.62
N VAL A 94 15.10 10.00 -15.97
CA VAL A 94 16.50 9.70 -15.63
C VAL A 94 16.71 9.66 -14.12
N ILE A 95 16.18 10.63 -13.38
CA ILE A 95 16.32 10.73 -11.92
C ILE A 95 15.64 9.54 -11.24
N PHE A 96 14.39 9.24 -11.59
CA PHE A 96 13.64 8.14 -10.97
C PHE A 96 14.20 6.77 -11.35
N LEU A 97 14.73 6.58 -12.56
CA LEU A 97 15.46 5.36 -12.91
C LEU A 97 16.73 5.20 -12.07
N GLY A 98 17.49 6.29 -11.88
CA GLY A 98 18.68 6.29 -11.03
C GLY A 98 18.36 5.97 -9.56
N ILE A 99 17.38 6.67 -8.98
CA ILE A 99 16.91 6.41 -7.61
C ILE A 99 16.40 4.97 -7.49
N GLY A 100 15.57 4.53 -8.43
CA GLY A 100 15.04 3.18 -8.47
C GLY A 100 16.15 2.13 -8.47
N PHE A 101 17.16 2.29 -9.32
CA PHE A 101 18.31 1.39 -9.39
C PHE A 101 19.08 1.32 -8.06
N ILE A 102 19.32 2.46 -7.40
CA ILE A 102 20.01 2.52 -6.11
C ILE A 102 19.17 1.88 -5.00
N VAL A 103 17.88 2.19 -4.94
CA VAL A 103 17.00 1.86 -3.82
C VAL A 103 16.37 0.46 -3.97
N HIS A 104 16.34 -0.13 -5.17
CA HIS A 104 15.73 -1.43 -5.45
C HIS A 104 16.20 -2.53 -4.50
N ARG A 105 17.50 -2.57 -4.18
CA ARG A 105 18.06 -3.57 -3.25
C ARG A 105 17.52 -3.42 -1.83
N SER A 106 17.33 -2.19 -1.36
CA SER A 106 16.80 -1.90 -0.03
C SER A 106 15.30 -2.18 0.03
N VAL A 107 14.54 -1.79 -0.99
CA VAL A 107 13.08 -2.03 -1.05
C VAL A 107 12.75 -3.52 -1.10
N ARG A 108 13.56 -4.34 -1.78
CA ARG A 108 13.38 -5.80 -1.78
C ARG A 108 13.58 -6.47 -0.42
N ARG A 109 14.19 -5.78 0.54
CA ARG A 109 14.36 -6.27 1.91
C ARG A 109 13.19 -5.92 2.82
N ILE A 110 12.27 -5.06 2.37
CA ILE A 110 11.12 -4.67 3.18
C ILE A 110 10.17 -5.86 3.31
N PRO A 111 9.86 -6.33 4.54
CA PRO A 111 8.97 -7.46 4.73
C PRO A 111 7.57 -7.15 4.18
N ARG A 112 7.00 -8.09 3.41
CA ARG A 112 5.64 -7.96 2.85
C ARG A 112 4.58 -7.75 3.94
N SER A 113 4.74 -8.41 5.09
CA SER A 113 3.85 -8.27 6.24
C SER A 113 3.85 -6.85 6.80
N PHE A 114 5.03 -6.22 6.87
CA PHE A 114 5.19 -4.83 7.30
C PHE A 114 4.55 -3.86 6.32
N LEU A 115 4.79 -4.05 5.02
CA LEU A 115 4.21 -3.22 3.97
C LEU A 115 2.67 -3.29 4.00
N GLN A 116 2.09 -4.48 4.13
CA GLN A 116 0.65 -4.65 4.23
C GLN A 116 0.04 -4.01 5.48
N LEU A 117 0.74 -4.10 6.62
CA LEU A 117 0.29 -3.45 7.84
C LEU A 117 0.31 -1.93 7.71
N ILE A 118 1.43 -1.35 7.25
CA ILE A 118 1.56 0.12 7.11
C ILE A 118 0.56 0.64 6.08
N VAL A 119 0.57 0.09 4.87
CA VAL A 119 -0.29 0.56 3.78
C VAL A 119 -1.77 0.34 4.14
N GLY A 120 -2.13 -0.80 4.74
CA GLY A 120 -3.48 -1.03 5.24
C GLY A 120 -3.90 0.00 6.28
N THR A 121 -3.04 0.30 7.26
CA THR A 121 -3.33 1.29 8.31
C THR A 121 -3.52 2.69 7.74
N LEU A 122 -2.66 3.11 6.80
CA LEU A 122 -2.77 4.41 6.12
C LEU A 122 -4.07 4.49 5.30
N LEU A 123 -4.33 3.50 4.44
CA LEU A 123 -5.54 3.45 3.61
C LEU A 123 -6.82 3.44 4.45
N THR A 124 -6.86 2.69 5.56
CA THR A 124 -8.01 2.68 6.47
C THR A 124 -8.19 4.04 7.15
N SER A 125 -7.11 4.75 7.49
CA SER A 125 -7.18 6.08 8.11
C SER A 125 -7.71 7.13 7.13
N PHE A 126 -7.12 7.23 5.94
CA PHE A 126 -7.58 8.14 4.88
C PHE A 126 -8.98 7.78 4.37
N GLY A 127 -9.26 6.48 4.21
CA GLY A 127 -10.55 5.98 3.78
C GLY A 127 -11.66 6.32 4.77
N THR A 128 -11.41 6.13 6.07
CA THR A 128 -12.35 6.55 7.13
C THR A 128 -12.58 8.06 7.10
N PHE A 129 -11.50 8.84 7.01
CA PHE A 129 -11.57 10.30 6.99
C PHE A 129 -12.45 10.83 5.84
N TRP A 130 -12.14 10.45 4.59
CA TRP A 130 -12.89 10.92 3.42
C TRP A 130 -14.26 10.29 3.25
N SER A 131 -14.50 9.08 3.78
CA SER A 131 -15.84 8.50 3.81
C SER A 131 -16.77 9.35 4.68
N VAL A 132 -16.31 9.73 5.87
CA VAL A 132 -17.09 10.53 6.83
C VAL A 132 -17.29 11.97 6.34
N GLU A 133 -16.25 12.63 5.83
CA GLU A 133 -16.41 13.94 5.19
C GLU A 133 -17.31 13.88 3.96
N GLY A 134 -17.22 12.78 3.19
CA GLY A 134 -18.05 12.53 2.03
C GLY A 134 -19.54 12.39 2.35
N LEU A 135 -19.88 12.08 3.61
CA LEU A 135 -21.25 12.06 4.13
C LEU A 135 -21.72 13.43 4.67
N GLY A 136 -20.88 14.47 4.57
CA GLY A 136 -21.18 15.82 5.05
C GLY A 136 -20.91 16.02 6.55
N VAL A 137 -20.22 15.08 7.21
CA VAL A 137 -19.84 15.21 8.61
C VAL A 137 -18.49 15.92 8.71
N ASN A 138 -18.44 17.04 9.42
CA ASN A 138 -17.21 17.79 9.63
C ASN A 138 -16.43 17.20 10.80
N TRP A 139 -15.14 16.93 10.59
CA TRP A 139 -14.26 16.47 11.65
C TRP A 139 -13.87 17.62 12.59
N PRO A 140 -13.85 17.39 13.92
CA PRO A 140 -13.60 18.44 14.90
C PRO A 140 -12.20 19.04 14.82
N ALA A 141 -11.21 18.29 14.32
CA ALA A 141 -9.82 18.75 14.16
C ALA A 141 -9.42 18.93 12.68
N SER A 142 -10.38 19.00 11.75
CA SER A 142 -10.11 19.03 10.30
C SER A 142 -9.11 17.95 9.88
N ASP A 143 -8.01 18.30 9.22
CA ASP A 143 -6.99 17.37 8.74
C ASP A 143 -6.22 16.68 9.88
N GLY A 144 -6.17 17.30 11.07
CA GLY A 144 -5.55 16.71 12.27
C GLY A 144 -6.22 15.41 12.70
N THR A 145 -7.48 15.19 12.31
CA THR A 145 -8.18 13.94 12.59
C THR A 145 -7.58 12.75 11.85
N ILE A 146 -6.88 12.94 10.73
CA ILE A 146 -6.17 11.85 10.05
C ILE A 146 -5.09 11.26 10.97
N VAL A 147 -4.36 12.10 11.71
CA VAL A 147 -3.34 11.65 12.66
C VAL A 147 -3.99 10.91 13.84
N ALA A 148 -5.13 11.41 14.33
CA ALA A 148 -5.88 10.73 15.38
C ALA A 148 -6.40 9.35 14.93
N LEU A 149 -6.95 9.25 13.72
CA LEU A 149 -7.38 7.98 13.10
C LEU A 149 -6.20 7.04 12.87
N LEU A 150 -5.05 7.56 12.47
CA LEU A 150 -3.83 6.78 12.32
C LEU A 150 -3.39 6.17 13.65
N ILE A 151 -3.32 6.97 14.71
CA ILE A 151 -2.99 6.51 16.07
C ILE A 151 -3.99 5.45 16.53
N LEU A 152 -5.30 5.69 16.31
CA LEU A 152 -6.35 4.74 16.64
C LEU A 152 -6.17 3.41 15.90
N ASN A 153 -5.98 3.45 14.58
CA ASN A 153 -5.78 2.25 13.77
C ASN A 153 -4.51 1.49 14.16
N VAL A 154 -3.42 2.19 14.48
CA VAL A 154 -2.19 1.57 15.02
C VAL A 154 -2.47 0.90 16.36
N ALA A 155 -3.18 1.57 17.28
CA ALA A 155 -3.54 0.98 18.57
C ALA A 155 -4.43 -0.26 18.40
N THR A 156 -5.40 -0.21 17.49
CA THR A 156 -6.24 -1.35 17.12
C THR A 156 -5.38 -2.50 16.57
N ALA A 157 -4.47 -2.22 15.65
CA ALA A 157 -3.57 -3.23 15.09
C ALA A 157 -2.71 -3.89 16.17
N LEU A 158 -2.08 -3.10 17.06
CA LEU A 158 -1.26 -3.61 18.16
C LEU A 158 -2.08 -4.46 19.13
N THR A 159 -3.31 -4.05 19.42
CA THR A 159 -4.24 -4.81 20.27
C THR A 159 -4.55 -6.16 19.65
N PHE A 160 -4.97 -6.19 18.38
CA PHE A 160 -5.26 -7.46 17.68
C PHE A 160 -4.01 -8.35 17.55
N ILE A 161 -2.85 -7.79 17.20
CA ILE A 161 -1.59 -8.52 17.13
C ILE A 161 -1.27 -9.18 18.47
N THR A 162 -1.44 -8.45 19.58
CA THR A 162 -1.17 -8.96 20.94
C THR A 162 -2.16 -10.06 21.33
N VAL A 163 -3.45 -9.88 21.04
CA VAL A 163 -4.48 -10.88 21.33
C VAL A 163 -4.25 -12.16 20.53
N LEU A 164 -3.96 -12.06 19.23
CA LEU A 164 -3.70 -13.22 18.37
C LEU A 164 -2.44 -13.98 18.81
N ARG A 165 -1.37 -13.26 19.16
CA ARG A 165 -0.14 -13.88 19.69
C ARG A 165 -0.34 -14.61 21.00
N ARG A 166 -1.23 -14.12 21.87
CA ARG A 166 -1.56 -14.80 23.14
C ARG A 166 -2.39 -16.07 22.94
N ARG A 167 -3.14 -16.18 21.85
CA ARG A 167 -3.98 -17.35 21.53
C ARG A 167 -3.23 -18.45 20.76
N ALA A 168 -2.19 -18.11 20.02
CA ALA A 168 -1.39 -19.07 19.23
C ALA A 168 -0.73 -20.22 20.05
N PRO A 169 -0.24 -20.02 21.30
CA PRO A 169 0.27 -21.10 22.13
C PRO A 169 -0.78 -22.15 22.50
N GLN A 170 -2.05 -21.73 22.62
CA GLN A 170 -3.13 -22.59 23.11
C GLN A 170 -3.61 -23.60 22.05
N ILE A 171 -3.52 -23.25 20.76
CA ILE A 171 -3.93 -24.15 19.67
C ILE A 171 -2.94 -25.30 19.47
N ARG A 172 -1.64 -25.07 19.74
CA ARG A 172 -0.59 -26.07 19.57
C ARG A 172 -0.48 -27.06 20.73
N ALA A 173 -1.12 -26.76 21.87
CA ALA A 173 -1.22 -27.65 23.03
C ALA A 173 -2.47 -28.54 23.01
N ALA A 174 -3.41 -28.28 22.09
CA ALA A 174 -4.67 -29.00 21.95
C ALA A 174 -4.73 -29.90 20.69
N ALA A 175 -3.62 -30.00 19.95
CA ALA A 175 -3.44 -30.86 18.78
C ALA A 175 -2.27 -31.81 19.03
#